data_AF-A0A9E5SRQ5-F1
#
_entry.id   AF-A0A9E5SRQ5-F1
#
_cell.length_a   1.000
_cell.length_b   1.000
_cell.length_c   1.000
_cell.angle_alpha   90.00
_cell.angle_beta   90.00
_cell.angle_gamma   90.00
#
_symmetry.space_group_name_H-M   'P 1'
#
loop_
_entity.id
_entity.type
_entity.pdbx_description
1 polymer ?
#
loop_
_entity_poly.entity_id
_entity_poly.type
_entity_poly.pdbx_seq_one_letter_code
_entity_poly.pdbx_strand_id
1 'polypeptide(L)'
;MNAPGKTMLKVVSIIYIVIGAFCALLMILSLFLGSLLASLANNIFGALGGILGGALFIVFLIPAAADLIVGIIGVKFCGDPSKASFFIVVGFIMGGLMLISLFGAFSIWNLLGLVLPILYIVGGFMNRNAAPSA
;
A
#
# COMPACT_ATOMS: atom_id res chain seq x y z
N MET A 1 28.26 3.88 -2.79
CA MET A 1 28.04 2.46 -2.45
C MET A 1 26.98 1.91 -3.41
N ASN A 2 27.33 0.89 -4.20
CA ASN A 2 26.42 0.32 -5.20
C ASN A 2 25.48 -0.68 -4.51
N ALA A 3 24.24 -0.24 -4.24
CA ALA A 3 23.18 -1.09 -3.73
C ALA A 3 22.45 -1.74 -4.93
N PRO A 4 22.62 -3.05 -5.19
CA PRO A 4 22.07 -3.72 -6.37
C PRO A 4 20.53 -3.79 -6.33
N GLY A 5 19.92 -3.74 -5.15
CA GLY A 5 18.46 -3.70 -4.98
C GLY A 5 17.82 -2.32 -5.17
N LYS A 6 18.61 -1.25 -5.34
CA LYS A 6 18.13 0.14 -5.37
C LYS A 6 17.06 0.38 -6.43
N THR A 7 17.26 -0.10 -7.65
CA THR A 7 16.33 0.13 -8.75
C THR A 7 15.02 -0.62 -8.52
N MET A 8 15.09 -1.86 -8.02
CA MET A 8 13.90 -2.67 -7.68
C MET A 8 13.10 -2.01 -6.55
N LEU A 9 13.76 -1.64 -5.44
CA LEU A 9 13.09 -0.97 -4.31
C LEU A 9 12.49 0.37 -4.72
N LYS A 10 13.18 1.15 -5.56
CA LYS A 10 12.66 2.42 -6.08
C LYS A 10 11.39 2.22 -6.90
N VAL A 11 11.37 1.23 -7.81
CA VAL A 11 10.18 0.93 -8.63
C VAL A 11 9.01 0.49 -7.75
N VAL A 12 9.23 -0.44 -6.81
CA VAL A 12 8.15 -0.91 -5.93
C VAL A 12 7.63 0.20 -5.01
N SER A 13 8.52 1.04 -4.48
CA SER A 13 8.13 2.20 -3.65
C SER A 13 7.28 3.21 -4.45
N ILE A 14 7.64 3.46 -5.71
CA ILE A 14 6.85 4.32 -6.61
C ILE A 14 5.47 3.69 -6.88
N ILE A 15 5.38 2.37 -7.06
CA ILE A 15 4.10 1.68 -7.22
C ILE A 15 3.21 1.90 -5.99
N TYR A 16 3.75 1.77 -4.77
CA TYR A 16 3.00 2.07 -3.54
C TYR A 16 2.52 3.53 -3.48
N ILE A 17 3.34 4.50 -3.89
CA ILE A 17 2.91 5.91 -3.96
C ILE A 17 1.75 6.09 -4.94
N VAL A 18 1.84 5.50 -6.14
CA VAL A 18 0.80 5.63 -7.18
C VAL A 18 -0.51 4.96 -6.72
N ILE A 19 -0.44 3.77 -6.13
CA ILE A 19 -1.61 3.07 -5.60
C ILE A 19 -2.23 3.87 -4.45
N GLY A 20 -1.43 4.34 -3.50
CA GLY A 20 -1.90 5.15 -2.38
C GLY A 20 -2.54 6.47 -2.84
N ALA A 21 -1.92 7.16 -3.81
CA ALA A 21 -2.45 8.39 -4.39
C ALA A 21 -3.76 8.16 -5.16
N PHE A 22 -3.84 7.10 -5.96
CA PHE A 22 -5.07 6.75 -6.68
C PHE A 22 -6.20 6.39 -5.71
N CYS A 23 -5.89 5.61 -4.67
CA CYS A 23 -6.84 5.28 -3.61
C CYS A 23 -7.34 6.53 -2.88
N ALA A 24 -6.45 7.46 -2.53
CA ALA A 24 -6.81 8.74 -1.93
C ALA A 24 -7.73 9.59 -2.83
N LEU A 25 -7.46 9.64 -4.14
CA LEU A 25 -8.32 10.34 -5.11
C LEU A 25 -9.71 9.70 -5.21
N LEU A 26 -9.80 8.36 -5.29
CA LEU A 26 -11.07 7.65 -5.28
C LEU A 26 -11.86 7.87 -3.99
N MET A 27 -11.18 7.99 -2.85
CA MET A 27 -11.80 8.28 -1.56
C MET A 27 -12.38 9.69 -1.52
N ILE A 28 -11.66 10.69 -2.02
CA ILE A 28 -12.17 12.06 -2.16
C ILE A 28 -13.38 12.06 -3.09
N LEU A 29 -13.32 11.35 -4.22
CA LEU A 29 -14.44 11.23 -5.16
C LEU A 29 -15.66 10.55 -4.51
N SER A 30 -15.46 9.52 -3.69
CA SER A 30 -16.51 8.79 -2.97
C SER A 30 -17.27 9.68 -1.98
N LEU A 31 -16.60 10.63 -1.34
CA LEU A 31 -17.24 11.64 -0.47
C LEU A 31 -18.26 12.51 -1.23
N PHE A 32 -17.95 12.88 -2.47
CA PHE A 32 -18.85 13.66 -3.33
C PHE A 32 -19.93 12.81 -4.00
N LEU A 33 -19.59 11.61 -4.47
CA LEU A 33 -20.56 10.70 -5.10
C LEU A 33 -21.57 10.15 -4.08
N GLY A 34 -21.14 9.82 -2.87
CA GLY A 34 -22.01 9.31 -1.82
C GLY A 34 -23.07 10.32 -1.39
N SER A 35 -22.71 11.60 -1.31
CA SER A 35 -23.63 12.70 -0.99
C SER A 35 -24.56 13.06 -2.15
N LEU A 36 -24.07 13.03 -3.40
CA LEU A 36 -24.89 13.24 -4.59
C LEU A 36 -25.92 12.12 -4.79
N LEU A 37 -25.50 10.86 -4.68
CA LEU A 37 -26.39 9.70 -4.77
C LEU A 37 -27.39 9.68 -3.62
N ALA A 38 -27.00 10.19 -2.45
CA ALA A 38 -27.90 10.36 -1.32
C ALA A 38 -29.04 11.34 -1.58
N SER A 39 -28.74 12.43 -2.28
CA SER A 39 -29.74 13.41 -2.67
C SER A 39 -30.68 12.92 -3.78
N LEU A 40 -30.23 12.02 -4.65
CA LEU A 40 -31.01 11.53 -5.79
C LEU A 40 -31.88 10.29 -5.46
N ALA A 41 -31.45 9.45 -4.51
CA ALA A 41 -32.03 8.13 -4.25
C ALA A 41 -33.18 8.06 -3.22
N ASN A 42 -33.78 9.18 -2.83
CA ASN A 42 -34.90 9.27 -1.87
C ASN A 42 -34.71 8.42 -0.57
N ASN A 43 -34.07 9.05 0.41
CA ASN A 43 -34.15 8.82 1.86
C ASN A 43 -33.66 7.49 2.47
N ILE A 44 -33.73 6.33 1.82
CA ILE A 44 -33.29 5.05 2.44
C ILE A 44 -31.93 4.59 1.91
N PHE A 45 -31.79 4.41 0.59
CA PHE A 45 -30.50 4.02 -0.01
C PHE A 45 -29.47 5.15 0.03
N GLY A 46 -29.95 6.39 0.04
CA GLY A 46 -29.10 7.56 0.05
C GLY A 46 -28.39 7.81 1.38
N ALA A 47 -29.14 7.77 2.50
CA ALA A 47 -28.57 7.92 3.83
C ALA A 47 -27.59 6.78 4.16
N LEU A 48 -27.93 5.54 3.77
CA LEU A 48 -27.03 4.39 3.87
C LEU A 48 -25.77 4.56 3.00
N GLY A 49 -25.91 5.05 1.76
CA GLY A 49 -24.78 5.34 0.87
C GLY A 49 -23.85 6.42 1.40
N GLY A 50 -24.39 7.48 2.03
CA GLY A 50 -23.61 8.54 2.66
C GLY A 50 -22.89 8.09 3.95
N ILE A 51 -23.58 7.31 4.81
CA ILE A 51 -22.99 6.77 6.05
C ILE A 51 -21.95 5.69 5.74
N LEU A 52 -22.24 4.75 4.82
CA LEU A 52 -21.27 3.75 4.39
C LEU A 52 -20.11 4.41 3.64
N GLY A 53 -20.36 5.39 2.77
CA GLY A 53 -19.30 6.15 2.09
C GLY A 53 -18.37 6.86 3.07
N GLY A 54 -18.92 7.50 4.11
CA GLY A 54 -18.14 8.19 5.14
C GLY A 54 -17.44 7.25 6.14
N ALA A 55 -18.07 6.13 6.52
CA ALA A 55 -17.46 5.15 7.41
C ALA A 55 -16.33 4.37 6.73
N LEU A 56 -16.53 3.98 5.46
CA LEU A 56 -15.48 3.35 4.66
C LEU A 56 -14.34 4.34 4.37
N PHE A 57 -14.64 5.64 4.19
CA PHE A 57 -13.61 6.67 4.03
C PHE A 57 -12.58 6.66 5.17
N ILE A 58 -13.00 6.62 6.44
CA ILE A 58 -12.09 6.62 7.58
C ILE A 58 -11.25 5.33 7.63
N VAL A 59 -11.87 4.19 7.36
CA VAL A 59 -11.21 2.88 7.42
C VAL A 59 -10.15 2.73 6.32
N PHE A 60 -10.40 3.24 5.12
CA PHE A 60 -9.47 3.16 4.00
C PHE A 60 -8.44 4.31 3.94
N LEU A 61 -8.66 5.42 4.66
CA LEU A 61 -7.70 6.52 4.77
C LEU A 61 -6.39 6.06 5.45
N ILE A 62 -6.51 5.26 6.51
CA ILE A 62 -5.37 4.77 7.30
C ILE A 62 -4.38 3.96 6.44
N PRO A 63 -4.81 2.91 5.71
CA PRO A 63 -3.91 2.16 4.83
C PRO A 63 -3.39 3.01 3.65
N ALA A 64 -4.21 3.90 3.07
CA ALA A 64 -3.74 4.78 2.00
C ALA A 64 -2.62 5.74 2.47
N ALA A 65 -2.74 6.30 3.68
CA ALA A 65 -1.70 7.12 4.28
C ALA A 65 -0.46 6.30 4.60
N ALA A 66 -0.62 5.06 5.09
CA ALA A 66 0.49 4.15 5.34
C ALA A 66 1.26 3.82 4.03
N ASP A 67 0.57 3.52 2.94
CA ASP A 67 1.17 3.23 1.62
C ASP A 67 1.95 4.44 1.07
N LEU A 68 1.41 5.64 1.22
CA LEU A 68 2.09 6.89 0.86
C LEU A 68 3.37 7.11 1.68
N ILE A 69 3.29 6.93 3.00
CA ILE A 69 4.45 7.10 3.90
C ILE A 69 5.52 6.05 3.58
N VAL A 70 5.14 4.77 3.47
CA VAL A 70 6.03 3.67 3.13
C VAL A 70 6.67 3.88 1.78
N GLY A 71 5.91 4.35 0.79
CA GLY A 71 6.41 4.68 -0.53
C GLY A 71 7.43 5.81 -0.53
N ILE A 72 7.14 6.94 0.14
CA ILE A 72 8.05 8.10 0.23
C ILE A 72 9.34 7.72 0.96
N ILE A 73 9.23 7.05 2.11
CA ILE A 73 10.37 6.56 2.89
C ILE A 73 11.17 5.54 2.07
N GLY A 74 10.49 4.67 1.34
CA GLY A 74 11.09 3.67 0.46
C GLY A 74 11.91 4.28 -0.68
N VAL A 75 11.38 5.31 -1.35
CA VAL A 75 12.14 6.03 -2.40
C VAL A 75 13.35 6.75 -1.80
N LYS A 76 13.22 7.33 -0.60
CA LYS A 76 14.30 8.09 0.03
C LYS A 76 15.46 7.19 0.49
N PHE A 77 15.16 6.00 1.01
CA PHE A 77 16.15 5.08 1.58
C PHE A 77 16.53 3.90 0.68
N CYS A 78 16.03 3.83 -0.56
CA CYS A 78 16.34 2.73 -1.49
C CYS A 78 17.85 2.55 -1.79
N GLY A 79 18.66 3.58 -1.57
CA GLY A 79 20.12 3.54 -1.75
C GLY A 79 20.94 3.23 -0.49
N ASP A 80 20.31 3.17 0.69
CA ASP A 80 21.02 3.00 1.96
C ASP A 80 20.92 1.54 2.47
N PRO A 81 22.01 0.76 2.41
CA PRO A 81 22.01 -0.62 2.89
C PRO A 81 21.79 -0.73 4.40
N SER A 82 22.13 0.31 5.19
CA SER A 82 21.87 0.37 6.64
C SER A 82 20.37 0.30 6.99
N LYS A 83 19.50 0.70 6.06
CA LYS A 83 18.03 0.67 6.24
C LYS A 83 17.37 -0.49 5.50
N ALA A 84 18.14 -1.47 5.04
CA ALA A 84 17.61 -2.68 4.40
C ALA A 84 16.60 -3.43 5.30
N SER A 85 16.82 -3.45 6.61
CA SER A 85 15.89 -4.04 7.58
C SER A 85 14.50 -3.40 7.57
N PHE A 86 14.39 -2.10 7.26
CA PHE A 86 13.10 -1.43 7.13
C PHE A 86 12.27 -2.04 5.99
N PHE A 87 12.87 -2.23 4.81
CA PHE A 87 12.19 -2.83 3.66
C PHE A 87 11.76 -4.28 3.91
N ILE A 88 12.62 -5.06 4.58
CA ILE A 88 12.31 -6.45 4.94
C ILE A 88 11.13 -6.50 5.92
N VAL A 89 11.17 -5.72 7.01
CA VAL A 89 10.11 -5.70 8.02
C VAL A 89 8.79 -5.21 7.44
N VAL A 90 8.81 -4.13 6.65
CA VAL A 90 7.62 -3.61 5.98
C VAL A 90 7.05 -4.64 4.99
N GLY A 91 7.91 -5.29 4.21
CA GLY A 91 7.50 -6.35 3.30
C GLY A 91 6.88 -7.55 4.01
N PHE A 92 7.40 -7.94 5.17
CA PHE A 92 6.82 -9.00 6.00
C PHE A 92 5.47 -8.61 6.62
N ILE A 93 5.32 -7.38 7.10
CA ILE A 93 4.05 -6.89 7.64
C ILE A 93 2.97 -6.87 6.55
N MET A 94 3.29 -6.26 5.41
CA MET A 94 2.36 -6.15 4.27
C MET A 94 2.05 -7.53 3.67
N GLY A 95 3.07 -8.37 3.50
CA GLY A 95 2.91 -9.75 3.04
C GLY A 95 2.10 -10.61 4.00
N GLY A 96 2.31 -10.45 5.32
CA GLY A 96 1.53 -11.13 6.36
C GLY A 96 0.05 -10.78 6.33
N LEU A 97 -0.28 -9.48 6.22
CA LEU A 97 -1.67 -9.04 6.05
C LEU A 97 -2.32 -9.62 4.78
N MET A 98 -1.58 -9.65 3.67
CA MET A 98 -2.05 -10.23 2.41
C MET A 98 -2.24 -11.74 2.51
N LEU A 99 -1.36 -12.47 3.21
CA LEU A 99 -1.49 -13.91 3.44
C LEU A 99 -2.73 -14.23 4.29
N ILE A 100 -2.98 -13.48 5.36
CA ILE A 100 -4.20 -13.64 6.17
C ILE A 100 -5.44 -13.45 5.29
N SER A 101 -5.43 -12.42 4.44
CA SER A 101 -6.52 -12.15 3.49
C SER A 101 -6.68 -13.27 2.45
N LEU A 102 -5.58 -13.88 2.00
CA LEU A 102 -5.58 -14.99 1.04
C LEU A 102 -6.14 -16.29 1.63
N PHE A 103 -5.84 -16.59 2.91
CA PHE A 103 -6.43 -17.73 3.61
C PHE A 103 -7.93 -17.53 3.89
N GLY A 104 -8.37 -16.30 4.10
CA GLY A 104 -9.80 -15.96 4.26
C GLY A 104 -10.59 -15.99 2.94
N ALA A 105 -9.97 -15.60 1.83
CA ALA A 105 -10.59 -15.60 0.50
C ALA A 105 -9.53 -15.81 -0.58
N PHE A 106 -9.43 -17.03 -1.10
CA PHE A 106 -8.48 -17.35 -2.16
C PHE A 106 -8.90 -16.69 -3.49
N SER A 107 -8.06 -15.80 -4.01
CA SER A 107 -8.32 -15.08 -5.25
C SER A 107 -7.01 -14.79 -5.98
N ILE A 108 -7.02 -14.91 -7.31
CA ILE A 108 -5.88 -14.58 -8.17
C ILE A 108 -5.44 -13.12 -7.97
N TRP A 109 -6.37 -12.21 -7.68
CA TRP A 109 -6.08 -10.82 -7.38
C TRP A 109 -5.26 -10.65 -6.09
N ASN A 110 -5.52 -11.49 -5.08
CA ASN A 110 -4.78 -11.49 -3.83
C ASN A 110 -3.35 -12.06 -4.01
N LEU A 111 -3.16 -12.99 -4.95
CA LEU A 111 -1.82 -13.47 -5.32
C LEU A 111 -0.97 -12.38 -5.97
N LEU A 112 -1.56 -11.61 -6.89
CA LEU A 112 -0.87 -10.48 -7.54
C LEU A 112 -0.48 -9.39 -6.53
N GLY A 113 -1.34 -9.15 -5.52
CA GLY A 113 -1.03 -8.24 -4.43
C GLY A 113 0.20 -8.65 -3.61
N LEU A 114 0.52 -9.95 -3.56
CA LEU A 114 1.65 -10.49 -2.81
C LEU A 114 3.01 -10.31 -3.52
N VAL A 115 2.99 -10.03 -4.82
CA VAL A 115 4.21 -9.81 -5.61
C VAL A 115 4.98 -8.59 -5.10
N LEU A 116 4.29 -7.49 -4.80
CA LEU A 116 4.89 -6.25 -4.30
C LEU A 116 5.63 -6.43 -2.95
N PRO A 117 5.03 -7.03 -1.91
CA PRO A 117 5.74 -7.28 -0.65
C PRO A 117 6.89 -8.26 -0.81
N ILE A 118 6.77 -9.29 -1.67
CA ILE A 118 7.89 -10.19 -1.98
C ILE A 118 9.06 -9.40 -2.61
N LEU A 119 8.79 -8.52 -3.57
CA LEU A 119 9.82 -7.70 -4.19
C LEU A 119 10.46 -6.72 -3.19
N TYR A 120 9.70 -6.22 -2.21
CA TYR A 120 10.24 -5.44 -1.08
C TYR A 120 11.19 -6.26 -0.21
N ILE A 121 10.82 -7.49 0.11
CA ILE A 121 11.66 -8.42 0.90
C ILE A 121 12.94 -8.75 0.13
N VAL A 122 12.82 -9.15 -1.14
CA VAL A 122 13.97 -9.52 -2.01
C VAL A 122 14.90 -8.32 -2.21
N GLY A 123 14.36 -7.15 -2.57
CA GLY A 123 15.15 -5.92 -2.71
C GLY A 123 15.83 -5.51 -1.40
N GLY A 124 15.17 -5.75 -0.26
CA GLY A 124 15.73 -5.56 1.08
C GLY A 124 16.91 -6.51 1.36
N PHE A 125 16.77 -7.81 1.07
CA PHE A 125 17.85 -8.79 1.22
C PHE A 125 19.03 -8.50 0.29
N MET A 126 18.78 -8.06 -0.95
CA MET A 126 19.84 -7.64 -1.88
C MET A 126 20.64 -6.45 -1.35
N ASN A 127 19.96 -5.47 -0.74
CA ASN A 127 20.64 -4.32 -0.11
C ASN A 127 21.35 -4.70 1.19
N ARG A 128 20.82 -5.66 1.97
CA ARG A 128 21.45 -6.17 3.20
C ARG A 128 22.71 -6.97 2.90
N ASN A 129 22.69 -7.82 1.87
CA ASN A 129 23.83 -8.63 1.46
C ASN A 129 24.92 -7.82 0.73
N ALA A 130 24.55 -6.67 0.15
CA ALA A 130 25.50 -5.71 -0.42
C ALA A 130 26.02 -4.69 0.62
N ALA A 131 25.46 -4.66 1.84
CA ALA A 131 26.12 -4.04 2.96
C ALA A 131 27.38 -4.88 3.26
N PRO A 132 28.59 -4.29 3.33
CA PRO A 132 29.74 -5.03 3.81
C PRO A 132 29.36 -5.62 5.16
N SER A 133 29.44 -6.94 5.28
CA SER A 133 29.39 -7.67 6.54
C SER A 133 30.31 -6.96 7.51
N ALA A 134 29.70 -6.21 8.45
CA ALA A 134 30.36 -5.74 9.66
C ALA A 134 30.39 -6.90 10.64
#